data_AF-A0A553FNA2-F1
#
_entry.id   AF-A0A553FNA2-F1
#
_cell.length_a   1.000
_cell.length_b   1.000
_cell.length_c   1.000
_cell.angle_alpha   90.00
_cell.angle_beta   90.00
_cell.angle_gamma   90.00
#
_symmetry.space_group_name_H-M   'P 1'
#
loop_
_entity.id
_entity.type
_entity.pdbx_description
1 polymer ?
#
loop_
_entity_poly.entity_id
_entity_poly.type
_entity_poly.pdbx_seq_one_letter_code
_entity_poly.pdbx_strand_id
1 'polypeptide(L)'
;MTLIERLFRPVDNSPLIFFRIIYGLLLCLEAWGAIATGWVRKAFIEPQHTFPFIDFSWLEPLPGSGMYFYYVVMGGLGIMVMLGYRYRLAMGAYAIMWAGVYLMQKTHYNNHYYLLMLLNFLMWMVPAHQYASLDARRNPQIKSLTCPQWCIWLFVANMAIVYFYASVAKMYPDWIEAKPIGIWFRAKQHYWLIGPLLAQEWFQHFVAWGGILYDLLIGPGLLWKKTRKYAFIGSVLFHLFNSAVFQVGIFPYLGIAIGVFFFEPEVIRSLFFKNKSSLKDKSIDPYMYPRRPLLMYVLGGYLIIQSLLPLRHWLYPGNVNWTEEGHRLAWHMMLRVKAGYVNFIVVDNDSGDDWNVRPKDYLTDKQARVISSRPDMLWQFVQILKKDFHSRGYDNISIHAQSKVSLNGRPYQPLIDPEYDLAKAEWHRFKPSEWLLLSNENSPSSAEVDP
;
A
#
# COMPACT_ATOMS: atom_id res chain seq x y z
N MET A 1 4.12 -34.08 16.56
CA MET A 1 3.13 -33.01 16.25
C MET A 1 3.34 -32.50 14.84
N THR A 2 2.33 -32.62 13.98
CA THR A 2 2.31 -32.10 12.61
C THR A 2 2.41 -30.57 12.59
N LEU A 3 2.76 -29.97 11.44
CA LEU A 3 2.78 -28.51 11.29
C LEU A 3 1.40 -27.89 11.59
N ILE A 4 0.33 -28.53 11.11
CA ILE A 4 -1.06 -28.10 11.37
C ILE A 4 -1.34 -28.14 12.88
N GLU A 5 -0.96 -29.20 13.59
CA GLU A 5 -1.14 -29.24 15.04
C GLU A 5 -0.41 -28.09 15.75
N ARG A 6 0.81 -27.73 15.30
CA ARG A 6 1.57 -26.61 15.89
C ARG A 6 0.83 -25.28 15.72
N LEU A 7 0.21 -25.06 14.57
CA LEU A 7 -0.55 -23.84 14.28
C LEU A 7 -1.79 -23.65 15.15
N PHE A 8 -2.37 -24.73 15.69
CA PHE A 8 -3.53 -24.66 16.58
C PHE A 8 -3.19 -24.71 18.06
N ARG A 9 -1.90 -24.81 18.44
CA ARG A 9 -1.50 -24.75 19.84
C ARG A 9 -1.98 -23.45 20.49
N PRO A 10 -2.50 -23.51 21.71
CA PRO A 10 -2.82 -22.31 22.46
C PRO A 10 -1.55 -21.55 22.82
N VAL A 11 -1.51 -20.27 22.48
CA VAL A 11 -0.45 -19.34 22.90
C VAL A 11 -1.07 -18.12 23.56
N ASP A 12 -0.33 -17.46 24.44
CA ASP A 12 -0.78 -16.25 25.11
C ASP A 12 -1.19 -15.17 24.08
N ASN A 13 -2.42 -14.67 24.20
CA ASN A 13 -2.98 -13.71 23.24
C ASN A 13 -2.57 -12.25 23.48
N SER A 14 -1.76 -11.92 24.49
CA SER A 14 -1.41 -10.53 24.85
C SER A 14 -0.86 -9.71 23.67
N PRO A 15 0.05 -10.23 22.81
CA PRO A 15 0.50 -9.50 21.63
C PRO A 15 -0.64 -9.14 20.68
N LEU A 16 -1.57 -10.06 20.43
CA LEU A 16 -2.73 -9.84 19.57
C LEU A 16 -3.69 -8.80 20.16
N ILE A 17 -3.95 -8.86 21.46
CA ILE A 17 -4.86 -7.92 22.14
C ILE A 17 -4.27 -6.51 22.18
N PHE A 18 -2.98 -6.41 22.47
CA PHE A 18 -2.27 -5.13 22.44
C PHE A 18 -2.22 -4.55 21.03
N PHE A 19 -1.90 -5.39 20.04
CA PHE A 19 -1.95 -5.00 18.64
C PHE A 19 -3.32 -4.45 18.25
N ARG A 20 -4.42 -5.12 18.62
CA ARG A 20 -5.79 -4.63 18.37
C ARG A 20 -6.04 -3.23 18.93
N ILE A 21 -5.57 -2.92 20.14
CA ILE A 21 -5.74 -1.58 20.75
C ILE A 21 -5.05 -0.52 19.89
N ILE A 22 -3.76 -0.72 19.61
CA ILE A 22 -2.98 0.21 18.80
C ILE A 22 -3.55 0.30 17.39
N TYR A 23 -3.89 -0.84 16.79
CA TYR A 23 -4.42 -0.91 15.44
C TYR A 23 -5.74 -0.13 15.33
N GLY A 24 -6.69 -0.34 16.24
CA GLY A 24 -7.94 0.42 16.25
C GLY A 24 -7.73 1.94 16.43
N LEU A 25 -6.78 2.35 17.26
CA LEU A 25 -6.37 3.76 17.38
C LEU A 25 -5.84 4.28 16.04
N LEU A 26 -4.93 3.55 15.40
CA LEU A 26 -4.36 3.92 14.11
C LEU A 26 -5.44 4.00 13.02
N LEU A 27 -6.40 3.06 12.97
CA LEU A 27 -7.55 3.12 12.07
C LEU A 27 -8.37 4.40 12.28
N CYS A 28 -8.64 4.76 13.53
CA CYS A 28 -9.35 5.99 13.86
C CYS A 28 -8.58 7.23 13.40
N LEU A 29 -7.28 7.28 13.66
CA LEU A 29 -6.41 8.41 13.30
C LEU A 29 -6.26 8.54 11.78
N GLU A 30 -6.18 7.44 11.03
CA GLU A 30 -6.15 7.49 9.57
C GLU A 30 -7.45 8.05 9.00
N ALA A 31 -8.60 7.57 9.49
CA ALA A 31 -9.90 8.00 8.99
C ALA A 31 -10.18 9.48 9.32
N TRP A 32 -10.12 9.86 10.59
CA TRP A 32 -10.42 11.24 10.99
C TRP A 32 -9.28 12.21 10.65
N GLY A 33 -8.03 11.74 10.62
CA GLY A 33 -6.90 12.50 10.12
C GLY A 33 -7.01 12.80 8.62
N ALA A 34 -7.55 11.88 7.81
CA ALA A 34 -7.83 12.14 6.40
C ALA A 34 -8.87 13.26 6.19
N ILE A 35 -9.83 13.40 7.12
CA ILE A 35 -10.74 14.54 7.15
C ILE A 35 -9.98 15.81 7.55
N ALA A 36 -9.28 15.79 8.69
CA ALA A 36 -8.61 16.95 9.27
C ALA A 36 -7.53 17.55 8.36
N THR A 37 -6.84 16.71 7.59
CA THR A 37 -5.80 17.13 6.62
C THR A 37 -6.38 17.62 5.29
N GLY A 38 -7.70 17.52 5.10
CA GLY A 38 -8.38 17.81 3.84
C GLY A 38 -8.15 16.78 2.74
N TRP A 39 -7.58 15.61 3.07
CA TRP A 39 -7.31 14.55 2.10
C TRP A 39 -8.62 14.00 1.51
N VAL A 40 -9.67 13.80 2.31
CA VAL A 40 -10.99 13.32 1.82
C VAL A 40 -11.54 14.24 0.74
N ARG A 41 -11.46 15.56 0.97
CA ARG A 41 -11.89 16.58 0.01
C ARG A 41 -11.15 16.44 -1.32
N LYS A 42 -9.82 16.45 -1.25
CA LYS A 42 -8.93 16.41 -2.42
C LYS A 42 -9.03 15.11 -3.21
N ALA A 43 -9.26 13.99 -2.51
CA ALA A 43 -9.26 12.67 -3.13
C ALA A 43 -10.62 12.28 -3.71
N PHE A 44 -11.73 12.77 -3.15
CA PHE A 44 -13.06 12.25 -3.44
C PHE A 44 -14.15 13.29 -3.71
N ILE A 45 -13.96 14.55 -3.35
CA ILE A 45 -15.02 15.59 -3.48
C ILE A 45 -14.67 16.60 -4.57
N GLU A 46 -13.42 17.08 -4.61
CA GLU A 46 -12.95 18.01 -5.64
C GLU A 46 -12.82 17.41 -7.05
N PRO A 47 -12.42 16.14 -7.23
CA PRO A 47 -12.32 15.55 -8.57
C PRO A 47 -13.68 15.48 -9.26
N GLN A 48 -13.77 16.00 -10.49
CA GLN A 48 -14.95 15.88 -11.35
C GLN A 48 -15.07 14.48 -11.97
N HIS A 49 -13.92 13.83 -12.18
CA HIS A 49 -13.82 12.45 -12.61
C HIS A 49 -13.03 11.65 -11.60
N THR A 50 -13.34 10.36 -11.51
CA THR A 50 -12.70 9.40 -10.62
C THR A 50 -11.97 8.35 -11.45
N PHE A 51 -11.03 7.67 -10.80
CA PHE A 51 -10.29 6.58 -11.42
C PHE A 51 -10.39 5.38 -10.49
N PRO A 52 -11.51 4.65 -10.44
CA PRO A 52 -11.57 3.38 -9.73
C PRO A 52 -10.61 2.36 -10.36
N PHE A 53 -10.33 1.27 -9.65
CA PHE A 53 -9.73 0.11 -10.29
C PHE A 53 -10.63 -0.35 -11.44
N ILE A 54 -10.05 -0.72 -12.59
CA ILE A 54 -10.79 -0.89 -13.85
C ILE A 54 -11.93 -1.92 -13.71
N ASP A 55 -11.66 -3.02 -13.02
CA ASP A 55 -12.64 -4.09 -12.76
C ASP A 55 -13.71 -3.72 -11.71
N PHE A 56 -13.55 -2.55 -11.09
CA PHE A 56 -14.47 -1.94 -10.13
C PHE A 56 -14.94 -0.57 -10.63
N SER A 57 -15.03 -0.37 -11.95
CA SER A 57 -15.46 0.89 -12.57
C SER A 57 -16.87 1.34 -12.18
N TRP A 58 -17.68 0.43 -11.63
CA TRP A 58 -19.01 0.71 -11.08
C TRP A 58 -18.96 1.33 -9.66
N LEU A 59 -17.81 1.28 -8.99
CA LEU A 59 -17.67 1.70 -7.60
C LEU A 59 -17.20 3.15 -7.52
N GLU A 60 -18.17 4.05 -7.35
CA GLU A 60 -17.94 5.49 -7.28
C GLU A 60 -17.99 6.04 -5.84
N PRO A 61 -17.26 7.13 -5.53
CA PRO A 61 -17.38 7.83 -4.26
C PRO A 61 -18.80 8.35 -4.02
N LEU A 62 -19.21 8.41 -2.76
CA LEU A 62 -20.51 8.98 -2.40
C LEU A 62 -20.55 10.48 -2.76
N PRO A 63 -21.65 10.97 -3.35
CA PRO A 63 -21.73 12.33 -3.88
C PRO A 63 -21.72 13.40 -2.77
N GLY A 64 -21.32 14.62 -3.14
CA GLY A 64 -21.31 15.79 -2.25
C GLY A 64 -20.47 15.54 -1.00
N SER A 65 -21.08 15.73 0.19
CA SER A 65 -20.42 15.50 1.48
C SER A 65 -20.46 14.03 1.95
N GLY A 66 -20.99 13.10 1.15
CA GLY A 66 -21.19 11.70 1.54
C GLY A 66 -19.89 11.02 1.99
N MET A 67 -18.76 11.32 1.35
CA MET A 67 -17.46 10.75 1.74
C MET A 67 -16.95 11.27 3.08
N TYR A 68 -17.35 12.45 3.56
CA TYR A 68 -17.03 12.84 4.94
C TYR A 68 -17.78 11.97 5.95
N PHE A 69 -19.08 11.73 5.74
CA PHE A 69 -19.86 10.84 6.60
C PHE A 69 -19.29 9.43 6.60
N TYR A 70 -18.89 8.93 5.43
CA TYR A 70 -18.20 7.65 5.27
C TYR A 70 -16.98 7.54 6.18
N TYR A 71 -16.10 8.55 6.16
CA TYR A 71 -14.89 8.58 6.98
C TYR A 71 -15.16 8.83 8.48
N VAL A 72 -16.21 9.58 8.83
CA VAL A 72 -16.65 9.72 10.23
C VAL A 72 -17.04 8.36 10.79
N VAL A 73 -17.84 7.59 10.05
CA VAL A 73 -18.24 6.23 10.42
C VAL A 73 -17.02 5.32 10.54
N MET A 74 -16.09 5.36 9.58
CA MET A 74 -14.86 4.57 9.64
C MET A 74 -14.04 4.85 10.92
N GLY A 75 -13.83 6.12 11.29
CA GLY A 75 -13.09 6.41 12.51
C GLY A 75 -13.82 5.94 13.79
N GLY A 76 -15.15 6.04 13.81
CA GLY A 76 -15.97 5.46 14.87
C GLY A 76 -15.82 3.93 14.96
N LEU A 77 -15.81 3.23 13.83
CA LEU A 77 -15.51 1.79 13.77
C LEU A 77 -14.08 1.49 14.27
N GLY A 78 -13.10 2.35 13.98
CA GLY A 78 -11.75 2.25 14.54
C GLY A 78 -11.73 2.29 16.07
N ILE A 79 -12.48 3.20 16.69
CA ILE A 79 -12.67 3.25 18.15
C ILE A 79 -13.32 1.95 18.66
N MET A 80 -14.36 1.45 17.97
CA MET A 80 -14.99 0.19 18.34
C MET A 80 -14.01 -0.98 18.27
N VAL A 81 -13.13 -1.04 17.27
CA VAL A 81 -12.05 -2.03 17.16
C VAL A 81 -11.08 -1.90 18.33
N MET A 82 -10.62 -0.67 18.64
CA MET A 82 -9.70 -0.38 19.74
C MET A 82 -10.26 -0.86 21.08
N LEU A 83 -11.54 -0.56 21.36
CA LEU A 83 -12.24 -0.98 22.58
C LEU A 83 -12.67 -2.45 22.53
N GLY A 84 -12.67 -3.08 21.36
CA GLY A 84 -13.17 -4.43 21.13
C GLY A 84 -14.65 -4.52 21.46
N TYR A 85 -15.42 -3.57 20.95
CA TYR A 85 -16.86 -3.50 21.04
C TYR A 85 -17.49 -3.93 19.73
N ARG A 86 -18.33 -4.97 19.77
CA ARG A 86 -18.87 -5.66 18.59
C ARG A 86 -17.78 -5.93 17.56
N TYR A 87 -16.63 -6.41 18.02
CA TYR A 87 -15.38 -6.39 17.27
C TYR A 87 -15.48 -7.03 15.90
N ARG A 88 -16.14 -8.19 15.79
CA ARG A 88 -16.29 -8.89 14.49
C ARG A 88 -17.09 -8.07 13.50
N LEU A 89 -18.12 -7.36 13.96
CA LEU A 89 -18.92 -6.47 13.12
C LEU A 89 -18.14 -5.20 12.79
N ALA A 90 -17.50 -4.58 13.78
CA ALA A 90 -16.74 -3.34 13.60
C ALA A 90 -15.57 -3.53 12.64
N MET A 91 -14.78 -4.59 12.84
CA MET A 91 -13.62 -4.90 12.01
C MET A 91 -14.04 -5.32 10.59
N GLY A 92 -15.12 -6.09 10.45
CA GLY A 92 -15.65 -6.46 9.14
C GLY A 92 -16.18 -5.27 8.36
N ALA A 93 -16.97 -4.41 9.00
CA ALA A 93 -17.46 -3.17 8.41
C ALA A 93 -16.30 -2.26 7.99
N TYR A 94 -15.30 -2.06 8.86
CA TYR A 94 -14.13 -1.26 8.52
C TYR A 94 -13.34 -1.87 7.36
N ALA A 95 -13.16 -3.20 7.32
CA ALA A 95 -12.45 -3.88 6.24
C ALA A 95 -13.14 -3.67 4.88
N ILE A 96 -14.46 -3.83 4.83
CA ILE A 96 -15.25 -3.60 3.62
C ILE A 96 -15.19 -2.12 3.22
N MET A 97 -15.33 -1.21 4.17
CA MET A 97 -15.30 0.22 3.89
C MET A 97 -13.94 0.70 3.37
N TRP A 98 -12.85 0.22 3.98
CA TRP A 98 -11.50 0.51 3.53
C TRP A 98 -11.21 -0.10 2.15
N ALA A 99 -11.69 -1.32 1.88
CA ALA A 99 -11.61 -1.91 0.55
C ALA A 99 -12.35 -1.06 -0.49
N GLY A 100 -13.53 -0.52 -0.14
CA GLY A 100 -14.28 0.40 -0.98
C GLY A 100 -13.47 1.66 -1.32
N VAL A 101 -12.97 2.36 -0.30
CA VAL A 101 -12.08 3.54 -0.43
C VAL A 101 -10.89 3.24 -1.34
N TYR A 102 -10.24 2.10 -1.12
CA TYR A 102 -9.06 1.69 -1.88
C TYR A 102 -9.39 1.45 -3.36
N LEU A 103 -10.53 0.80 -3.64
CA LEU A 103 -10.95 0.43 -5.00
C LEU A 103 -11.55 1.60 -5.79
N MET A 104 -12.17 2.58 -5.12
CA MET A 104 -12.73 3.80 -5.73
C MET A 104 -11.68 4.75 -6.31
N GLN A 105 -10.43 4.67 -5.85
CA GLN A 105 -9.44 5.74 -6.06
C GLN A 105 -8.02 5.22 -6.30
N LYS A 106 -7.72 5.03 -7.57
CA LYS A 106 -6.43 4.57 -8.09
C LYS A 106 -5.34 5.66 -8.12
N THR A 107 -5.72 6.94 -8.24
CA THR A 107 -4.85 8.12 -8.24
C THR A 107 -4.05 8.28 -6.94
N HIS A 108 -4.60 7.82 -5.81
CA HIS A 108 -3.92 7.87 -4.50
C HIS A 108 -3.37 6.51 -4.07
N TYR A 109 -3.24 5.56 -5.00
CA TYR A 109 -2.65 4.26 -4.69
C TYR A 109 -1.27 4.40 -4.04
N ASN A 110 -1.08 3.64 -2.98
CA ASN A 110 0.22 3.30 -2.44
C ASN A 110 0.18 1.86 -1.88
N ASN A 111 1.35 1.23 -1.71
CA ASN A 111 1.43 -0.13 -1.18
C ASN A 111 1.00 -0.23 0.30
N HIS A 112 1.05 0.87 1.05
CA HIS A 112 0.64 0.90 2.47
C HIS A 112 -0.88 0.78 2.65
N TYR A 113 -1.66 1.39 1.75
CA TYR A 113 -3.12 1.28 1.72
C TYR A 113 -3.56 -0.11 1.29
N TYR A 114 -2.80 -0.74 0.37
CA TYR A 114 -2.98 -2.14 0.04
C TYR A 114 -2.70 -3.03 1.27
N LEU A 115 -1.57 -2.83 1.94
CA LEU A 115 -1.26 -3.55 3.18
C LEU A 115 -2.34 -3.36 4.25
N LEU A 116 -2.82 -2.13 4.44
CA LEU A 116 -3.87 -1.83 5.41
C LEU A 116 -5.17 -2.58 5.07
N MET A 117 -5.54 -2.64 3.78
CA MET A 117 -6.67 -3.45 3.32
C MET A 117 -6.49 -4.92 3.70
N LEU A 118 -5.32 -5.52 3.43
CA LEU A 118 -5.06 -6.91 3.81
C LEU A 118 -5.14 -7.11 5.32
N LEU A 119 -4.46 -6.27 6.10
CA LEU A 119 -4.44 -6.37 7.56
C LEU A 119 -5.84 -6.23 8.18
N ASN A 120 -6.73 -5.42 7.60
CA ASN A 120 -8.11 -5.30 8.05
C ASN A 120 -8.85 -6.64 7.94
N PHE A 121 -8.71 -7.34 6.81
CA PHE A 121 -9.30 -8.67 6.62
C PHE A 121 -8.66 -9.72 7.54
N LEU A 122 -7.33 -9.70 7.72
CA LEU A 122 -6.65 -10.60 8.67
C LEU A 122 -7.11 -10.37 10.11
N MET A 123 -7.23 -9.10 10.52
CA MET A 123 -7.76 -8.72 11.83
C MET A 123 -9.21 -9.20 12.00
N TRP A 124 -10.03 -9.10 10.96
CA TRP A 124 -11.40 -9.60 11.03
C TRP A 124 -11.48 -11.10 11.34
N MET A 125 -10.50 -11.90 10.92
CA MET A 125 -10.46 -13.36 11.14
C MET A 125 -10.00 -13.77 12.55
N VAL A 126 -9.13 -13.00 13.20
CA VAL A 126 -8.53 -13.35 14.50
C VAL A 126 -9.43 -13.00 15.70
N PRO A 127 -9.36 -13.75 16.82
CA PRO A 127 -10.22 -13.54 17.98
C PRO A 127 -9.70 -12.46 18.94
N ALA A 128 -9.34 -11.27 18.43
CA ALA A 128 -8.70 -10.22 19.23
C ALA A 128 -9.61 -9.54 20.28
N HIS A 129 -10.89 -9.90 20.32
CA HIS A 129 -11.86 -9.38 21.28
C HIS A 129 -12.05 -10.26 22.50
N GLN A 130 -11.33 -11.38 22.61
CA GLN A 130 -11.51 -12.33 23.72
C GLN A 130 -10.85 -11.89 25.04
N TYR A 131 -10.13 -10.77 25.07
CA TYR A 131 -9.54 -10.24 26.31
C TYR A 131 -9.39 -8.71 26.24
N ALA A 132 -9.40 -8.06 27.41
CA ALA A 132 -9.29 -6.60 27.56
C ALA A 132 -10.17 -5.82 26.57
N SER A 133 -11.43 -6.25 26.42
CA SER A 133 -12.38 -5.73 25.45
C SER A 133 -13.76 -5.52 26.09
N LEU A 134 -14.58 -4.67 25.48
CA LEU A 134 -15.97 -4.51 25.88
C LEU A 134 -16.80 -5.77 25.60
N ASP A 135 -16.49 -6.52 24.55
CA ASP A 135 -17.16 -7.78 24.24
C ASP A 135 -16.94 -8.84 25.34
N ALA A 136 -15.69 -9.04 25.79
CA ALA A 136 -15.37 -10.01 26.84
C ALA A 136 -15.84 -9.55 28.23
N ARG A 137 -16.01 -8.23 28.44
CA ARG A 137 -16.64 -7.68 29.65
C ARG A 137 -18.15 -7.95 29.66
N ARG A 138 -18.82 -7.80 28.51
CA ARG A 138 -20.27 -8.03 28.37
C ARG A 138 -20.64 -9.50 28.33
N ASN A 139 -19.82 -10.33 27.71
CA ASN A 139 -20.01 -11.77 27.65
C ASN A 139 -18.75 -12.49 28.16
N PRO A 140 -18.68 -12.79 29.48
CA PRO A 140 -17.54 -13.49 30.05
C PRO A 140 -17.23 -14.86 29.43
N GLN A 141 -18.19 -15.51 28.75
CA GLN A 141 -17.99 -16.82 28.12
C GLN A 141 -17.02 -16.80 26.94
N ILE A 142 -16.84 -15.66 26.28
CA ILE A 142 -15.86 -15.55 25.19
C ILE A 142 -14.45 -15.24 25.71
N LYS A 143 -14.31 -14.95 27.01
CA LYS A 143 -13.05 -14.49 27.57
C LYS A 143 -12.02 -15.62 27.48
N SER A 144 -10.90 -15.35 26.82
CA SER A 144 -9.78 -16.29 26.69
C SER A 144 -8.46 -15.57 26.96
N LEU A 145 -7.53 -16.28 27.60
CA LEU A 145 -6.16 -15.81 27.78
C LEU A 145 -5.24 -16.24 26.63
N THR A 146 -5.72 -17.15 25.79
CA THR A 146 -4.98 -17.76 24.69
C THR A 146 -5.62 -17.43 23.34
N CYS A 147 -4.87 -17.68 22.27
CA CYS A 147 -5.38 -17.79 20.92
C CYS A 147 -4.61 -18.92 20.21
N PRO A 148 -5.12 -19.47 19.09
CA PRO A 148 -4.34 -20.38 18.27
C PRO A 148 -3.08 -19.72 17.73
N GLN A 149 -1.96 -20.46 17.68
CA GLN A 149 -0.67 -19.93 17.25
C GLN A 149 -0.67 -19.32 15.84
N TRP A 150 -1.52 -19.80 14.93
CA TRP A 150 -1.67 -19.24 13.59
C TRP A 150 -2.09 -17.77 13.61
N CYS A 151 -2.80 -17.30 14.64
CA CYS A 151 -3.21 -15.90 14.76
C CYS A 151 -2.01 -14.95 14.80
N ILE A 152 -0.89 -15.39 15.39
CA ILE A 152 0.35 -14.62 15.48
C ILE A 152 1.16 -14.79 14.19
N TRP A 153 1.37 -16.04 13.77
CA TRP A 153 2.21 -16.34 12.59
C TRP A 153 1.65 -15.77 11.29
N LEU A 154 0.34 -15.58 11.18
CA LEU A 154 -0.28 -14.97 10.02
C LEU A 154 0.24 -13.54 9.76
N PHE A 155 0.34 -12.71 10.80
CA PHE A 155 0.88 -11.36 10.67
C PHE A 155 2.39 -11.36 10.43
N VAL A 156 3.11 -12.26 11.10
CA VAL A 156 4.57 -12.44 10.91
C VAL A 156 4.88 -12.85 9.47
N ALA A 157 4.18 -13.84 8.93
CA ALA A 157 4.36 -14.33 7.56
C ALA A 157 3.99 -13.26 6.53
N ASN A 158 2.85 -12.58 6.72
CA ASN A 158 2.44 -11.49 5.84
C ASN A 158 3.49 -10.37 5.79
N MET A 159 4.01 -9.97 6.95
CA MET A 159 5.01 -8.91 7.04
C MET A 159 6.36 -9.33 6.46
N ALA A 160 6.76 -10.60 6.65
CA ALA A 160 7.96 -11.14 6.04
C ALA A 160 7.90 -11.08 4.51
N ILE A 161 6.75 -11.41 3.90
CA ILE A 161 6.55 -11.32 2.44
C ILE A 161 6.70 -9.86 1.97
N VAL A 162 6.05 -8.91 2.66
CA VAL A 162 6.10 -7.49 2.31
C VAL A 162 7.54 -6.97 2.34
N TYR A 163 8.27 -7.20 3.42
CA TYR A 163 9.64 -6.73 3.55
C TYR A 163 10.61 -7.42 2.59
N PHE A 164 10.46 -8.73 2.39
CA PHE A 164 11.27 -9.46 1.41
C PHE A 164 11.15 -8.84 0.01
N TYR A 165 9.92 -8.64 -0.48
CA TYR A 165 9.73 -8.02 -1.79
C TYR A 165 10.10 -6.54 -1.84
N ALA A 166 9.94 -5.81 -0.74
CA ALA A 166 10.40 -4.44 -0.64
C ALA A 166 11.93 -4.31 -0.79
N SER A 167 12.68 -5.29 -0.27
CA SER A 167 14.12 -5.39 -0.47
C SER A 167 14.46 -5.78 -1.90
N VAL A 168 13.86 -6.85 -2.42
CA VAL A 168 14.15 -7.34 -3.79
C VAL A 168 13.89 -6.24 -4.82
N ALA A 169 12.79 -5.50 -4.70
CA ALA A 169 12.45 -4.45 -5.65
C ALA A 169 13.39 -3.23 -5.59
N LYS A 170 14.18 -3.07 -4.52
CA LYS A 170 15.23 -2.05 -4.38
C LYS A 170 16.57 -2.50 -4.96
N MET A 171 16.74 -3.77 -5.32
CA MET A 171 17.97 -4.30 -5.93
C MET A 171 17.98 -4.03 -7.44
N TYR A 172 17.97 -2.75 -7.82
CA TYR A 172 18.08 -2.33 -9.22
C TYR A 172 19.03 -1.13 -9.36
N PRO A 173 19.62 -0.89 -10.55
CA PRO A 173 20.74 0.04 -10.69
C PRO A 173 20.52 1.43 -10.11
N ASP A 174 19.40 2.11 -10.43
CA ASP A 174 19.23 3.50 -9.94
C ASP A 174 19.04 3.60 -8.43
N TRP A 175 18.50 2.56 -7.77
CA TRP A 175 18.40 2.57 -6.32
C TRP A 175 19.76 2.41 -5.67
N ILE A 176 20.59 1.51 -6.20
CA ILE A 176 21.96 1.28 -5.72
C ILE A 176 22.79 2.57 -5.84
N GLU A 177 22.63 3.29 -6.95
CA GLU A 177 23.22 4.62 -7.20
C GLU A 177 22.49 5.76 -6.47
N ALA A 178 21.59 5.44 -5.54
CA ALA A 178 20.81 6.39 -4.73
C ALA A 178 20.06 7.49 -5.50
N LYS A 179 19.84 7.37 -6.82
CA LYS A 179 19.22 8.42 -7.66
C LYS A 179 17.85 8.89 -7.15
N PRO A 180 16.86 8.00 -6.88
CA PRO A 180 15.56 8.45 -6.37
C PRO A 180 15.68 9.10 -4.99
N ILE A 181 16.60 8.63 -4.15
CA ILE A 181 16.85 9.18 -2.81
C ILE A 181 17.43 10.59 -2.92
N GLY A 182 18.44 10.80 -3.78
CA GLY A 182 19.01 12.12 -4.03
C GLY A 182 17.97 13.11 -4.54
N ILE A 183 17.08 12.70 -5.45
CA ILE A 183 15.97 13.55 -5.91
C ILE A 183 15.04 13.94 -4.75
N TRP A 184 14.63 12.97 -3.91
CA TRP A 184 13.76 13.27 -2.75
C TRP A 184 14.43 14.13 -1.70
N PHE A 185 15.72 13.92 -1.44
CA PHE A 185 16.47 14.64 -0.42
C PHE A 185 16.78 16.08 -0.83
N ARG A 186 17.04 16.34 -2.12
CA ARG A 186 17.16 17.70 -2.66
C ARG A 186 15.96 18.58 -2.31
N ALA A 187 14.75 18.03 -2.40
CA ALA A 187 13.53 18.76 -2.03
C ALA A 187 13.41 19.06 -0.52
N LYS A 188 14.28 18.50 0.33
CA LYS A 188 14.23 18.54 1.80
C LYS A 188 15.52 19.09 2.44
N GLN A 189 16.45 19.61 1.63
CA GLN A 189 17.70 20.22 2.13
C GLN A 189 17.47 21.43 3.05
N HIS A 190 16.30 22.06 2.97
CA HIS A 190 15.90 23.17 3.83
C HIS A 190 15.53 22.76 5.27
N TYR A 191 15.52 21.46 5.61
CA TYR A 191 15.20 21.02 6.97
C TYR A 191 16.30 21.45 7.95
N TRP A 192 15.92 22.20 8.99
CA TRP A 192 16.86 22.84 9.90
C TRP A 192 17.84 21.86 10.59
N LEU A 193 17.39 20.65 10.97
CA LEU A 193 18.20 19.70 11.74
C LEU A 193 18.98 18.73 10.84
N ILE A 194 18.34 18.19 9.80
CA ILE A 194 18.89 17.09 8.99
C ILE A 194 19.16 17.47 7.54
N GLY A 195 18.74 18.66 7.09
CA GLY A 195 18.88 19.11 5.71
C GLY A 195 20.33 19.05 5.18
N PRO A 196 21.33 19.57 5.92
CA PRO A 196 22.74 19.47 5.51
C PRO A 196 23.25 18.04 5.34
N LEU A 197 22.75 17.11 6.16
CA LEU A 197 23.08 15.69 6.08
C LEU A 197 22.40 15.02 4.88
N LEU A 198 21.13 15.33 4.61
CA LEU A 198 20.38 14.86 3.44
C LEU A 198 21.03 15.29 2.12
N ALA A 199 21.74 16.42 2.11
CA ALA A 199 22.47 16.89 0.94
C ALA A 199 23.70 16.04 0.59
N GLN A 200 24.25 15.26 1.53
CA GLN A 200 25.49 14.52 1.33
C GLN A 200 25.27 13.23 0.53
N GLU A 201 26.03 13.03 -0.54
CA GLU A 201 25.91 11.84 -1.40
C GLU A 201 26.21 10.53 -0.65
N TRP A 202 27.22 10.52 0.22
CA TRP A 202 27.54 9.34 1.04
C TRP A 202 26.35 8.94 1.92
N PHE A 203 25.57 9.91 2.42
CA PHE A 203 24.40 9.66 3.26
C PHE A 203 23.22 9.14 2.43
N GLN A 204 23.06 9.64 1.19
CA GLN A 204 22.06 9.13 0.25
C GLN A 204 22.32 7.65 -0.06
N HIS A 205 23.58 7.28 -0.32
CA HIS A 205 23.98 5.87 -0.51
C HIS A 205 23.80 5.04 0.76
N PHE A 206 24.14 5.59 1.93
CA PHE A 206 23.87 4.93 3.21
C PHE A 206 22.37 4.62 3.38
N VAL A 207 21.47 5.55 3.03
CA VAL A 207 20.02 5.31 3.07
C VAL A 207 19.58 4.30 2.01
N ALA A 208 20.17 4.31 0.81
CA ALA A 208 19.87 3.36 -0.26
C ALA A 208 20.18 1.91 0.14
N TRP A 209 21.43 1.66 0.54
CA TRP A 209 21.89 0.35 0.98
C TRP A 209 21.27 -0.04 2.32
N GLY A 210 21.11 0.91 3.24
CA GLY A 210 20.42 0.72 4.50
C GLY A 210 18.97 0.27 4.32
N GLY A 211 18.26 0.83 3.32
CA GLY A 211 16.90 0.40 2.97
C GLY A 211 16.83 -1.06 2.49
N ILE A 212 17.77 -1.48 1.63
CA ILE A 212 17.86 -2.89 1.18
C ILE A 212 18.15 -3.81 2.36
N LEU A 213 19.21 -3.51 3.12
CA LEU A 213 19.64 -4.36 4.23
C LEU A 213 18.59 -4.43 5.34
N TYR A 214 17.94 -3.32 5.65
CA TYR A 214 16.85 -3.28 6.63
C TYR A 214 15.69 -4.19 6.18
N ASP A 215 15.15 -3.97 4.97
CA ASP A 215 14.01 -4.73 4.47
C ASP A 215 14.33 -6.24 4.40
N LEU A 216 15.56 -6.61 4.02
CA LEU A 216 15.97 -8.01 3.96
C LEU A 216 16.14 -8.66 5.35
N LEU A 217 16.77 -7.93 6.28
CA LEU A 217 17.23 -8.50 7.56
C LEU A 217 16.25 -8.29 8.71
N ILE A 218 15.27 -7.40 8.61
CA ILE A 218 14.39 -7.09 9.73
C ILE A 218 13.55 -8.31 10.16
N GLY A 219 13.05 -9.09 9.21
CA GLY A 219 12.30 -10.33 9.49
C GLY A 219 13.13 -11.36 10.28
N PRO A 220 14.26 -11.85 9.72
CA PRO A 220 15.16 -12.75 10.44
C PRO A 220 15.69 -12.15 11.75
N GLY A 221 16.01 -10.86 11.76
CA GLY A 221 16.54 -10.14 12.91
C GLY A 221 15.57 -10.08 14.09
N LEU A 222 14.27 -9.92 13.83
CA LEU A 222 13.23 -9.95 14.86
C LEU A 222 12.87 -11.38 15.31
N LEU A 223 12.95 -12.37 14.41
CA LEU A 223 12.71 -13.77 14.74
C LEU A 223 13.80 -14.34 15.65
N TRP A 224 15.07 -14.03 15.38
CA TRP A 224 16.19 -14.54 16.16
C TRP A 224 16.32 -13.82 17.51
N LYS A 225 16.15 -14.57 18.61
CA LYS A 225 16.14 -14.03 19.97
C LYS A 225 17.36 -13.15 20.32
N LYS A 226 18.56 -13.48 19.82
CA LYS A 226 19.80 -12.76 20.12
C LYS A 226 19.85 -11.36 19.48
N THR A 227 19.24 -11.20 18.30
CA THR A 227 19.25 -9.94 17.53
C THR A 227 18.01 -9.09 17.75
N ARG A 228 16.91 -9.68 18.24
CA ARG A 228 15.58 -9.06 18.32
C ARG A 228 15.54 -7.66 18.92
N LYS A 229 16.21 -7.43 20.05
CA LYS A 229 16.23 -6.11 20.70
C LYS A 229 16.83 -5.05 19.78
N TYR A 230 17.97 -5.36 19.15
CA TYR A 230 18.65 -4.46 18.23
C TYR A 230 17.85 -4.25 16.94
N ALA A 231 17.29 -5.33 16.39
CA ALA A 231 16.41 -5.28 15.22
C ALA A 231 15.17 -4.40 15.48
N PHE A 232 14.58 -4.47 16.67
CA PHE A 232 13.45 -3.61 17.04
C PHE A 232 13.85 -2.14 17.20
N ILE A 233 14.98 -1.85 17.84
CA ILE A 233 15.51 -0.47 17.91
C ILE A 233 15.74 0.07 16.50
N GLY A 234 16.39 -0.72 15.63
CA GLY A 234 16.58 -0.38 14.22
C GLY A 234 15.27 -0.15 13.48
N SER A 235 14.23 -0.96 13.75
CA SER A 235 12.89 -0.78 13.19
C SER A 235 12.24 0.52 13.62
N VAL A 236 12.31 0.87 14.90
CA VAL A 236 11.80 2.16 15.39
C VAL A 236 12.53 3.31 14.72
N LEU A 237 13.86 3.28 14.64
CA LEU A 237 14.64 4.33 13.98
C LEU A 237 14.30 4.44 12.48
N PHE A 238 14.24 3.32 11.76
CA PHE A 238 13.88 3.28 10.34
C PHE A 238 12.49 3.85 10.08
N HIS A 239 11.49 3.43 10.86
CA HIS A 239 10.13 3.91 10.70
C HIS A 239 10.00 5.39 11.07
N LEU A 240 10.60 5.85 12.18
CA LEU A 240 10.59 7.27 12.55
C LEU A 240 11.32 8.13 11.52
N PHE A 241 12.45 7.66 10.99
CA PHE A 241 13.13 8.30 9.87
C PHE A 241 12.21 8.42 8.65
N ASN A 242 11.54 7.33 8.26
CA ASN A 242 10.59 7.36 7.15
C ASN A 242 9.40 8.29 7.40
N SER A 243 8.93 8.39 8.65
CA SER A 243 7.87 9.33 9.03
C SER A 243 8.33 10.78 8.89
N ALA A 244 9.50 11.11 9.43
CA ALA A 244 10.03 12.47 9.44
C ALA A 244 10.48 12.91 8.03
N VAL A 245 11.16 12.03 7.31
CA VAL A 245 11.78 12.35 6.02
C VAL A 245 10.87 12.04 4.86
N PHE A 246 10.17 10.91 4.81
CA PHE A 246 9.34 10.56 3.64
C PHE A 246 7.84 10.77 3.83
N GLN A 247 7.38 10.99 5.07
CA GLN A 247 5.97 11.29 5.40
C GLN A 247 4.98 10.28 4.81
N VAL A 248 5.29 8.99 4.93
CA VAL A 248 4.53 7.87 4.33
C VAL A 248 3.23 7.49 5.08
N GLY A 249 2.61 8.46 5.76
CA GLY A 249 1.32 8.31 6.45
C GLY A 249 1.36 7.41 7.68
N ILE A 250 0.31 6.60 7.88
CA ILE A 250 0.13 5.66 9.00
C ILE A 250 1.20 4.55 9.10
N PHE A 251 1.87 4.22 7.98
CA PHE A 251 2.69 3.02 7.87
C PHE A 251 3.83 2.90 8.90
N PRO A 252 4.61 3.94 9.21
CA PRO A 252 5.67 3.86 10.21
C PRO A 252 5.18 3.35 11.56
N TYR A 253 4.04 3.87 12.00
CA TYR A 253 3.44 3.53 13.28
C TYR A 253 2.85 2.11 13.25
N LEU A 254 2.26 1.70 12.11
CA LEU A 254 1.78 0.34 11.91
C LEU A 254 2.93 -0.69 11.89
N GLY A 255 4.04 -0.37 11.22
CA GLY A 255 5.24 -1.22 11.17
C GLY A 255 5.82 -1.46 12.56
N ILE A 256 5.95 -0.40 13.37
CA ILE A 256 6.37 -0.50 14.78
C ILE A 256 5.37 -1.33 15.59
N ALA A 257 4.06 -1.11 15.41
CA ALA A 257 3.02 -1.84 16.14
C ALA A 257 3.06 -3.35 15.86
N ILE A 258 3.31 -3.77 14.62
CA ILE A 258 3.44 -5.19 14.23
C ILE A 258 4.65 -5.85 14.89
N GLY A 259 5.67 -5.07 15.27
CA GLY A 259 6.82 -5.53 16.06
C GLY A 259 6.42 -6.28 17.34
N VAL A 260 5.25 -6.00 17.92
CA VAL A 260 4.72 -6.70 19.11
C VAL A 260 4.68 -8.23 18.94
N PHE A 261 4.39 -8.72 17.74
CA PHE A 261 4.26 -10.16 17.47
C PHE A 261 5.58 -10.92 17.55
N PHE A 262 6.72 -10.22 17.55
CA PHE A 262 8.05 -10.83 17.65
C PHE A 262 8.55 -10.91 19.10
N PHE A 263 7.93 -10.20 20.05
CA PHE A 263 8.31 -10.24 21.45
C PHE A 263 7.68 -11.40 22.21
N GLU A 264 8.33 -11.79 23.32
CA GLU A 264 7.76 -12.81 24.18
C GLU A 264 6.45 -12.28 24.81
N PRO A 265 5.34 -13.03 24.75
CA PRO A 265 4.05 -12.56 25.25
C PRO A 265 4.08 -12.11 26.71
N GLU A 266 4.98 -12.70 27.51
CA GLU A 266 5.20 -12.35 28.91
C GLU A 266 5.65 -10.90 29.10
N VAL A 267 6.48 -10.37 28.21
CA VAL A 267 6.92 -8.97 28.23
C VAL A 267 5.73 -8.04 27.96
N ILE A 268 4.91 -8.38 26.96
CA ILE A 268 3.73 -7.58 26.62
C ILE A 268 2.69 -7.64 27.75
N ARG A 269 2.49 -8.83 28.34
CA ARG A 269 1.60 -9.06 29.48
C ARG A 269 2.02 -8.23 30.69
N SER A 270 3.29 -8.26 31.08
CA SER A 270 3.77 -7.56 32.27
C SER A 270 3.73 -6.03 32.13
N LEU A 271 3.94 -5.51 30.92
CA LEU A 271 3.87 -4.08 30.64
C LEU A 271 2.42 -3.57 30.57
N PHE A 272 1.56 -4.24 29.80
CA PHE A 272 0.25 -3.68 29.41
C PHE A 272 -0.96 -4.39 30.04
N PHE A 273 -0.78 -5.59 30.58
CA PHE A 273 -1.88 -6.40 31.13
C PHE A 273 -1.51 -7.03 32.48
N LYS A 274 -1.08 -6.21 33.44
CA LYS A 274 -0.63 -6.63 34.78
C LYS A 274 -1.61 -7.58 35.50
N ASN A 275 -2.92 -7.38 35.28
CA ASN A 275 -3.99 -8.17 35.89
C ASN A 275 -4.28 -9.50 35.15
N LYS A 276 -3.62 -9.77 34.02
CA LYS A 276 -3.77 -11.02 33.27
C LYS A 276 -2.91 -12.09 33.93
N SER A 277 -3.49 -13.23 34.31
CA SER A 277 -2.71 -14.34 34.89
C SER A 277 -1.68 -14.90 33.90
N SER A 278 -0.49 -15.28 34.39
CA SER A 278 0.53 -16.00 33.63
C SER A 278 0.01 -17.34 33.10
N LEU A 279 0.51 -17.75 31.94
CA LEU A 279 0.27 -19.08 31.38
C LEU A 279 1.37 -20.10 31.75
N LYS A 280 2.51 -19.66 32.31
CA LYS A 280 3.64 -20.54 32.63
C LYS A 280 3.27 -21.63 33.65
N ASP A 281 2.38 -21.29 34.57
CA ASP A 281 2.01 -22.16 35.70
C ASP A 281 0.68 -22.89 35.46
N LYS A 282 0.13 -22.83 34.24
CA LYS A 282 -1.16 -23.44 33.87
C LYS A 282 -0.94 -24.63 32.95
N SER A 283 -1.52 -25.78 33.30
CA SER A 283 -1.65 -26.91 32.37
C SER A 283 -2.71 -26.56 31.32
N ILE A 284 -2.28 -26.08 30.16
CA ILE A 284 -3.16 -25.77 29.05
C ILE A 284 -3.20 -26.98 28.11
N ASP A 285 -4.41 -27.46 27.80
CA ASP A 285 -4.59 -28.52 26.82
C ASP A 285 -4.03 -28.08 25.45
N PRO A 286 -3.00 -28.76 24.90
CA PRO A 286 -2.43 -28.43 23.60
C PRO A 286 -3.43 -28.59 22.44
N TYR A 287 -4.55 -29.29 22.65
CA TYR A 287 -5.61 -29.53 21.68
C TYR A 287 -6.88 -28.70 21.93
N MET A 288 -6.81 -27.68 22.80
CA MET A 288 -7.92 -26.78 23.14
C MET A 288 -8.65 -26.19 21.91
N TYR A 289 -7.92 -25.96 20.82
CA TYR A 289 -8.50 -25.42 19.59
C TYR A 289 -8.71 -26.54 18.56
N PRO A 290 -9.95 -26.75 18.07
CA PRO A 290 -10.21 -27.75 17.05
C PRO A 290 -9.55 -27.35 15.73
N ARG A 291 -9.06 -28.35 15.00
CA ARG A 291 -8.46 -28.15 13.68
C ARG A 291 -9.52 -27.61 12.72
N ARG A 292 -9.11 -26.65 11.89
CA ARG A 292 -9.96 -26.07 10.83
C ARG A 292 -9.24 -26.17 9.48
N PRO A 293 -9.27 -27.33 8.81
CA PRO A 293 -8.50 -27.55 7.58
C PRO A 293 -8.90 -26.57 6.47
N LEU A 294 -10.20 -26.30 6.28
CA LEU A 294 -10.67 -25.32 5.30
C LEU A 294 -10.08 -23.92 5.55
N LEU A 295 -10.04 -23.47 6.80
CA LEU A 295 -9.39 -22.19 7.15
C LEU A 295 -7.91 -22.21 6.79
N MET A 296 -7.19 -23.31 7.05
CA MET A 296 -5.78 -23.43 6.69
C MET A 296 -5.55 -23.43 5.18
N TYR A 297 -6.44 -24.05 4.40
CA TYR A 297 -6.38 -23.97 2.92
C TYR A 297 -6.61 -22.54 2.43
N VAL A 298 -7.57 -21.82 2.99
CA VAL A 298 -7.82 -20.40 2.64
C VAL A 298 -6.63 -19.52 3.00
N LEU A 299 -6.07 -19.66 4.21
CA LEU A 299 -4.89 -18.89 4.63
C LEU A 299 -3.64 -19.27 3.83
N GLY A 300 -3.48 -20.55 3.49
CA GLY A 300 -2.40 -21.03 2.62
C GLY A 300 -2.50 -20.44 1.22
N GLY A 301 -3.70 -20.50 0.61
CA GLY A 301 -3.98 -19.88 -0.69
C GLY A 301 -3.73 -18.37 -0.67
N TYR A 302 -4.15 -17.68 0.40
CA TYR A 302 -3.84 -16.26 0.61
C TYR A 302 -2.32 -15.99 0.60
N LEU A 303 -1.53 -16.74 1.38
CA LEU A 303 -0.09 -16.55 1.43
C LEU A 303 0.59 -16.87 0.09
N ILE A 304 0.11 -17.89 -0.63
CA ILE A 304 0.56 -18.22 -1.98
C ILE A 304 0.29 -17.05 -2.93
N ILE A 305 -0.93 -16.49 -2.92
CA ILE A 305 -1.27 -15.32 -3.73
C ILE A 305 -0.37 -14.13 -3.38
N GLN A 306 -0.18 -13.81 -2.10
CA GLN A 306 0.70 -12.70 -1.70
C GLN A 306 2.18 -12.94 -2.05
N SER A 307 2.58 -14.19 -2.20
CA SER A 307 3.93 -14.56 -2.62
C SER A 307 4.09 -14.49 -4.14
N LEU A 308 3.09 -14.91 -4.93
CA LEU A 308 3.18 -14.97 -6.39
C LEU A 308 2.77 -13.67 -7.09
N LEU A 309 1.81 -12.93 -6.54
CA LEU A 309 1.26 -11.72 -7.15
C LEU A 309 2.32 -10.63 -7.41
N PRO A 310 3.33 -10.41 -6.54
CA PRO A 310 4.41 -9.48 -6.82
C PRO A 310 5.28 -9.86 -8.02
N LEU A 311 5.43 -11.16 -8.30
CA LEU A 311 6.26 -11.66 -9.40
C LEU A 311 5.63 -11.46 -10.78
N ARG A 312 4.35 -11.08 -10.85
CA ARG A 312 3.64 -10.99 -12.14
C ARG A 312 4.22 -9.95 -13.10
N HIS A 313 4.98 -8.97 -12.61
CA HIS A 313 5.59 -7.97 -13.48
C HIS A 313 6.59 -8.59 -14.47
N TRP A 314 7.13 -9.78 -14.16
CA TRP A 314 7.96 -10.56 -15.09
C TRP A 314 7.20 -11.13 -16.30
N LEU A 315 5.86 -11.05 -16.30
CA LEU A 315 5.05 -11.45 -17.46
C LEU A 315 4.99 -10.35 -18.53
N TYR A 316 5.50 -9.15 -18.25
CA TYR A 316 5.47 -8.01 -19.15
C TYR A 316 6.90 -7.66 -19.61
N PRO A 317 7.08 -7.23 -20.86
CA PRO A 317 8.38 -6.85 -21.38
C PRO A 317 8.88 -5.53 -20.77
N GLY A 318 10.20 -5.42 -20.68
CA GLY A 318 10.89 -4.19 -20.27
C GLY A 318 10.83 -3.91 -18.77
N ASN A 319 11.18 -2.66 -18.43
CA ASN A 319 11.36 -2.24 -17.05
C ASN A 319 10.03 -1.83 -16.41
N VAL A 320 9.61 -2.52 -15.34
CA VAL A 320 8.38 -2.19 -14.57
C VAL A 320 8.39 -0.76 -14.00
N ASN A 321 9.57 -0.19 -13.72
CA ASN A 321 9.69 1.19 -13.29
C ASN A 321 9.37 2.18 -14.42
N TRP A 322 9.48 1.74 -15.68
CA TRP A 322 9.09 2.50 -16.86
C TRP A 322 7.64 2.21 -17.28
N THR A 323 7.31 0.96 -17.57
CA THR A 323 6.03 0.55 -18.15
C THR A 323 4.87 0.56 -17.14
N GLU A 324 5.17 0.48 -15.84
CA GLU A 324 4.17 0.34 -14.75
C GLU A 324 3.34 -0.95 -14.76
N GLU A 325 3.54 -1.82 -15.75
CA GLU A 325 2.82 -3.06 -15.88
C GLU A 325 3.23 -4.03 -14.76
N GLY A 326 2.24 -4.54 -14.02
CA GLY A 326 2.51 -5.37 -12.85
C GLY A 326 3.01 -4.62 -11.60
N HIS A 327 3.15 -3.29 -11.63
CA HIS A 327 3.74 -2.54 -10.50
C HIS A 327 2.88 -2.48 -9.23
N ARG A 328 1.56 -2.32 -9.36
CA ARG A 328 0.64 -2.28 -8.20
C ARG A 328 0.64 -3.64 -7.48
N LEU A 329 0.25 -3.72 -6.21
CA LEU A 329 0.12 -4.98 -5.46
C LEU A 329 1.41 -5.85 -5.41
N ALA A 330 2.57 -5.28 -5.73
CA ALA A 330 3.84 -5.99 -5.83
C ALA A 330 4.85 -5.61 -4.73
N TRP A 331 4.41 -4.86 -3.71
CA TRP A 331 5.28 -4.38 -2.62
C TRP A 331 6.46 -3.51 -3.09
N HIS A 332 6.34 -2.91 -4.28
CA HIS A 332 7.28 -1.94 -4.82
C HIS A 332 7.14 -0.59 -4.07
N MET A 333 7.64 -0.56 -2.84
CA MET A 333 7.49 0.56 -1.90
C MET A 333 8.56 1.63 -2.15
N MET A 334 8.13 2.80 -2.63
CA MET A 334 8.97 3.97 -2.93
C MET A 334 10.25 3.57 -3.68
N LEU A 335 10.14 3.26 -4.98
CA LEU A 335 11.31 2.85 -5.77
C LEU A 335 11.85 3.95 -6.65
N ARG A 336 10.98 4.80 -7.21
CA ARG A 336 11.35 5.69 -8.31
C ARG A 336 10.68 7.06 -8.22
N VAL A 337 11.28 8.01 -8.92
CA VAL A 337 10.64 9.28 -9.30
C VAL A 337 10.30 9.21 -10.79
N LYS A 338 9.02 9.37 -11.11
CA LYS A 338 8.57 9.62 -12.48
C LYS A 338 7.96 11.01 -12.57
N ALA A 339 8.38 11.75 -13.59
CA ALA A 339 7.76 13.00 -14.00
C ALA A 339 7.34 12.86 -15.47
N GLY A 340 6.25 13.50 -15.86
CA GLY A 340 5.75 13.36 -17.21
C GLY A 340 4.64 14.34 -17.52
N TYR A 341 4.44 14.55 -18.80
CA TYR A 341 3.31 15.29 -19.35
C TYR A 341 2.69 14.50 -20.49
N VAL A 342 1.40 14.71 -20.70
CA VAL A 342 0.65 14.11 -21.79
C VAL A 342 -0.38 15.10 -22.29
N ASN A 343 -0.48 15.23 -23.61
CA ASN A 343 -1.58 15.88 -24.30
C ASN A 343 -2.21 14.86 -25.27
N PHE A 344 -3.49 15.03 -25.56
CA PHE A 344 -4.23 14.17 -26.48
C PHE A 344 -4.62 14.96 -27.72
N ILE A 345 -4.55 14.29 -28.87
CA ILE A 345 -5.12 14.78 -30.12
C ILE A 345 -6.31 13.88 -30.41
N VAL A 346 -7.50 14.48 -30.46
CA VAL A 346 -8.72 13.78 -30.87
C VAL A 346 -9.01 14.21 -32.30
N VAL A 347 -9.22 13.25 -33.20
CA VAL A 347 -9.51 13.50 -34.61
C VAL A 347 -10.88 12.94 -34.92
N ASP A 348 -11.77 13.73 -35.52
CA ASP A 348 -12.99 13.23 -36.12
C ASP A 348 -12.67 12.69 -37.51
N ASN A 349 -12.85 11.38 -37.72
CA ASN A 349 -12.48 10.73 -38.97
C ASN A 349 -13.47 11.03 -40.11
N ASP A 350 -14.64 11.61 -39.81
CA ASP A 350 -15.65 11.95 -40.81
C ASP A 350 -15.40 13.35 -41.41
N SER A 351 -15.13 14.37 -40.58
CA SER A 351 -14.84 15.73 -41.03
C SER A 351 -13.36 16.01 -41.28
N GLY A 352 -12.47 15.28 -40.59
CA GLY A 352 -11.04 15.58 -40.52
C GLY A 352 -10.64 16.65 -39.49
N ASP A 353 -11.59 17.17 -38.72
CA ASP A 353 -11.33 18.12 -37.64
C ASP A 353 -10.52 17.47 -36.51
N ASP A 354 -9.58 18.23 -35.93
CA ASP A 354 -8.79 17.79 -34.78
C ASP A 354 -8.83 18.75 -33.59
N TRP A 355 -8.72 18.18 -32.39
CA TRP A 355 -8.73 18.92 -31.14
C TRP A 355 -7.57 18.52 -30.23
N ASN A 356 -6.83 19.53 -29.77
CA ASN A 356 -5.83 19.35 -28.72
C ASN A 356 -6.49 19.39 -27.34
N VAL A 357 -6.48 18.26 -26.64
CA VAL A 357 -7.09 18.11 -25.33
C VAL A 357 -6.01 17.99 -24.26
N ARG A 358 -6.04 18.91 -23.28
CA ARG A 358 -5.14 18.86 -22.14
C ARG A 358 -5.86 18.20 -20.96
N PRO A 359 -5.22 17.24 -20.26
CA PRO A 359 -5.84 16.59 -19.10
C PRO A 359 -6.32 17.53 -18.01
N LYS A 360 -5.66 18.69 -17.84
CA LYS A 360 -6.01 19.70 -16.84
C LYS A 360 -7.35 20.38 -17.10
N ASP A 361 -7.88 20.29 -18.32
CA ASP A 361 -9.19 20.82 -18.65
C ASP A 361 -10.33 19.93 -18.10
N TYR A 362 -10.03 18.67 -17.72
CA TYR A 362 -10.98 17.69 -17.18
C TYR A 362 -10.65 17.25 -15.74
N LEU A 363 -9.37 17.27 -15.38
CA LEU A 363 -8.85 16.57 -14.19
C LEU A 363 -8.16 17.53 -13.22
N THR A 364 -8.12 17.16 -11.95
CA THR A 364 -7.29 17.85 -10.96
C THR A 364 -5.81 17.78 -11.33
N ASP A 365 -4.98 18.73 -10.88
CA ASP A 365 -3.53 18.75 -11.13
C ASP A 365 -2.84 17.43 -10.77
N LYS A 366 -3.28 16.78 -9.70
CA LYS A 366 -2.74 15.48 -9.28
C LYS A 366 -3.11 14.39 -10.27
N GLN A 367 -4.37 14.30 -10.69
CA GLN A 367 -4.82 13.31 -11.66
C GLN A 367 -4.12 13.51 -13.01
N ALA A 368 -4.05 14.74 -13.52
CA ALA A 368 -3.33 15.07 -14.75
C ALA A 368 -1.86 14.62 -14.71
N ARG A 369 -1.18 14.83 -13.57
CA ARG A 369 0.20 14.37 -13.37
C ARG A 369 0.32 12.85 -13.25
N VAL A 370 -0.65 12.19 -12.64
CA VAL A 370 -0.62 10.73 -12.47
C VAL A 370 -0.87 10.04 -13.81
N ILE A 371 -1.86 10.47 -14.60
CA ILE A 371 -2.15 9.83 -15.89
C ILE A 371 -0.98 9.92 -16.88
N SER A 372 -0.14 10.97 -16.79
CA SER A 372 1.02 11.12 -17.69
C SER A 372 2.08 10.04 -17.50
N SER A 373 2.07 9.34 -16.37
CA SER A 373 3.08 8.33 -16.01
C SER A 373 2.50 6.96 -15.67
N ARG A 374 1.17 6.84 -15.62
CA ARG A 374 0.42 5.62 -15.28
C ARG A 374 -0.47 5.21 -16.47
N PRO A 375 0.02 4.31 -17.33
CA PRO A 375 -0.70 3.75 -18.48
C PRO A 375 -2.14 3.35 -18.18
N ASP A 376 -2.36 2.63 -17.08
CA ASP A 376 -3.68 2.13 -16.71
C ASP A 376 -4.70 3.25 -16.44
N MET A 377 -4.26 4.39 -15.94
CA MET A 377 -5.10 5.57 -15.73
C MET A 377 -5.23 6.42 -16.99
N LEU A 378 -4.19 6.48 -17.82
CA LEU A 378 -4.24 7.11 -19.14
C LEU A 378 -5.34 6.46 -19.99
N TRP A 379 -5.38 5.14 -20.05
CA TRP A 379 -6.42 4.40 -20.76
C TRP A 379 -7.83 4.72 -20.24
N GLN A 380 -8.01 4.84 -18.91
CA GLN A 380 -9.29 5.26 -18.32
C GLN A 380 -9.68 6.68 -18.74
N PHE A 381 -8.70 7.60 -18.85
CA PHE A 381 -8.96 8.95 -19.33
C PHE A 381 -9.38 8.97 -20.80
N VAL A 382 -8.82 8.11 -21.64
CA VAL A 382 -9.28 7.93 -23.03
C VAL A 382 -10.76 7.53 -23.08
N GLN A 383 -11.23 6.66 -22.18
CA GLN A 383 -12.65 6.32 -22.12
C GLN A 383 -13.55 7.51 -21.72
N ILE A 384 -13.04 8.41 -20.88
CA ILE A 384 -13.73 9.67 -20.54
C ILE A 384 -13.84 10.56 -21.78
N LEU A 385 -12.76 10.71 -22.55
CA LEU A 385 -12.77 11.48 -23.80
C LEU A 385 -13.75 10.90 -24.82
N LYS A 386 -13.75 9.58 -25.01
CA LYS A 386 -14.70 8.90 -25.91
C LYS A 386 -16.14 9.23 -25.55
N LYS A 387 -16.48 9.17 -24.26
CA LYS A 387 -17.85 9.48 -23.78
C LYS A 387 -18.22 10.95 -24.00
N ASP A 388 -17.29 11.86 -23.73
CA ASP A 388 -17.50 13.29 -23.90
C ASP A 388 -17.69 13.68 -25.39
N PHE A 389 -16.82 13.22 -26.28
CA PHE A 389 -16.95 13.47 -27.73
C PHE A 389 -18.21 12.82 -28.34
N HIS A 390 -18.55 11.61 -27.92
CA HIS A 390 -19.82 10.98 -28.27
C HIS A 390 -21.02 11.84 -27.86
N SER A 391 -21.00 12.42 -26.65
CA SER A 391 -22.08 13.31 -26.18
C SER A 391 -22.21 14.63 -26.97
N ARG A 392 -21.17 14.99 -27.74
CA ARG A 392 -21.15 16.14 -28.64
C ARG A 392 -21.51 15.79 -30.09
N GLY A 393 -21.80 14.51 -30.37
CA GLY A 393 -22.18 14.01 -31.69
C GLY A 393 -21.03 13.46 -32.55
N TYR A 394 -19.84 13.25 -31.96
CA TYR A 394 -18.70 12.65 -32.67
C TYR A 394 -18.56 11.16 -32.32
N ASP A 395 -18.97 10.29 -33.24
CA ASP A 395 -18.97 8.83 -33.05
C ASP A 395 -17.73 8.14 -33.63
N ASN A 396 -17.19 8.68 -34.72
CA ASN A 396 -16.06 8.10 -35.44
C ASN A 396 -14.76 8.86 -35.17
N ILE A 397 -14.24 8.73 -33.96
CA ILE A 397 -13.02 9.44 -33.54
C ILE A 397 -11.79 8.54 -33.44
N SER A 398 -10.62 9.12 -33.71
CA SER A 398 -9.30 8.56 -33.35
C SER A 398 -8.69 9.38 -32.21
N ILE A 399 -7.97 8.74 -31.28
CA ILE A 399 -7.35 9.44 -30.14
C ILE A 399 -5.87 9.07 -30.05
N HIS A 400 -5.00 10.07 -30.19
CA HIS A 400 -3.55 9.92 -30.09
C HIS A 400 -3.00 10.62 -28.85
N ALA A 401 -1.91 10.12 -28.27
CA ALA A 401 -1.30 10.72 -27.09
C ALA A 401 0.14 11.17 -27.33
N GLN A 402 0.37 12.46 -27.18
CA GLN A 402 1.70 13.05 -27.11
C GLN A 402 2.20 13.01 -25.67
N SER A 403 2.88 11.94 -25.31
CA SER A 403 3.42 11.73 -23.96
C SER A 403 4.93 11.88 -23.93
N LYS A 404 5.48 12.45 -22.86
CA LYS A 404 6.89 12.24 -22.51
C LYS A 404 7.07 12.06 -21.01
N VAL A 405 7.93 11.13 -20.64
CA VAL A 405 8.21 10.74 -19.25
C VAL A 405 9.70 10.74 -18.98
N SER A 406 10.08 11.21 -17.80
CA SER A 406 11.41 11.09 -17.20
C SER A 406 11.35 10.10 -16.04
N LEU A 407 12.30 9.17 -16.00
CA LEU A 407 12.48 8.20 -14.92
C LEU A 407 13.80 8.48 -14.19
N ASN A 408 13.71 8.78 -12.89
CA ASN A 408 14.84 9.08 -12.00
C ASN A 408 15.76 10.18 -12.54
N GLY A 409 15.21 11.21 -13.20
CA GLY A 409 15.97 12.37 -13.68
C GLY A 409 16.61 12.21 -15.06
N ARG A 410 16.41 11.06 -15.73
CA ARG A 410 16.83 10.87 -17.13
C ARG A 410 16.07 11.82 -18.08
N PRO A 411 16.61 12.10 -19.28
CA PRO A 411 15.88 12.84 -20.32
C PRO A 411 14.50 12.27 -20.61
N TYR A 412 13.59 13.16 -21.00
CA TYR A 412 12.22 12.79 -21.35
C TYR A 412 12.17 11.94 -22.61
N GLN A 413 11.50 10.79 -22.54
CA GLN A 413 11.24 9.90 -23.68
C GLN A 413 9.73 9.61 -23.80
N PRO A 414 9.21 9.33 -25.01
CA PRO A 414 7.83 8.91 -25.19
C PRO A 414 7.51 7.63 -24.40
N LEU A 415 6.40 7.62 -23.67
CA LEU A 415 5.90 6.42 -22.98
C LEU A 415 4.84 5.70 -23.81
N ILE A 416 4.01 6.48 -24.49
CA ILE A 416 2.93 6.05 -25.37
C ILE A 416 3.38 6.25 -26.81
N ASP A 417 3.09 5.28 -27.66
CA ASP A 417 3.27 5.42 -29.10
C ASP A 417 2.37 6.55 -29.63
N PRO A 418 2.94 7.65 -30.18
CA PRO A 418 2.14 8.78 -30.67
C PRO A 418 1.27 8.42 -31.87
N GLU A 419 1.61 7.38 -32.65
CA GLU A 419 0.87 6.96 -33.85
C GLU A 419 -0.25 5.97 -33.52
N TYR A 420 -0.24 5.39 -32.31
CA TYR A 420 -1.27 4.43 -31.91
C TYR A 420 -2.61 5.11 -31.63
N ASP A 421 -3.67 4.60 -32.24
CA ASP A 421 -5.04 5.06 -31.97
C ASP A 421 -5.57 4.43 -30.68
N LEU A 422 -5.48 5.19 -29.59
CA LEU A 422 -5.94 4.79 -28.26
C LEU A 422 -7.46 4.63 -28.18
N ALA A 423 -8.24 5.17 -29.12
CA ALA A 423 -9.69 4.97 -29.12
C ALA A 423 -10.05 3.49 -29.30
N LYS A 424 -9.16 2.73 -29.96
CA LYS A 424 -9.26 1.27 -30.22
C LYS A 424 -8.51 0.43 -29.19
N ALA A 425 -7.76 1.04 -28.28
CA ALA A 425 -6.98 0.30 -27.29
C ALA A 425 -7.89 -0.50 -26.33
N GLU A 426 -7.65 -1.80 -26.23
CA GLU A 426 -8.27 -2.66 -25.21
C GLU A 426 -7.39 -2.75 -23.96
N TRP A 427 -8.03 -2.81 -22.79
CA TRP A 427 -7.32 -3.05 -21.54
C TRP A 427 -7.26 -4.55 -21.23
N HIS A 428 -6.04 -5.06 -21.05
CA HIS A 428 -5.81 -6.43 -20.64
C HIS A 428 -5.01 -6.48 -19.34
N ARG A 429 -5.56 -7.16 -18.33
CA ARG A 429 -4.90 -7.25 -17.02
C ARG A 429 -3.61 -8.05 -17.07
N PHE A 430 -3.52 -9.10 -17.89
CA PHE A 430 -2.41 -10.06 -17.91
C PHE A 430 -1.71 -10.15 -19.27
N LYS A 431 -1.84 -9.11 -20.10
CA LYS A 431 -1.11 -8.99 -21.36
C LYS A 431 -0.43 -7.62 -21.45
N PRO A 432 0.72 -7.52 -22.12
CA PRO A 432 1.34 -6.24 -22.41
C PRO A 432 0.40 -5.33 -23.22
N SER A 433 0.46 -4.04 -22.94
CA SER A 433 -0.26 -3.02 -23.68
C SER A 433 0.51 -2.66 -24.96
N GLU A 434 -0.11 -2.82 -26.13
CA GLU A 434 0.55 -2.63 -27.43
C GLU A 434 0.98 -1.18 -27.71
N TRP A 435 0.31 -0.23 -27.06
CA TRP A 435 0.56 1.21 -27.19
C TRP A 435 1.67 1.74 -26.29
N LEU A 436 2.36 0.88 -25.53
CA LEU A 436 3.47 1.28 -24.67
C LEU A 436 4.82 1.12 -25.36
N LEU A 437 5.63 2.16 -25.27
CA LEU A 437 7.02 2.16 -25.70
C LEU A 437 7.94 1.77 -24.55
N LEU A 438 8.91 0.90 -24.83
CA LEU A 438 9.93 0.51 -23.86
C LEU A 438 11.00 1.60 -23.73
N SER A 439 11.58 1.75 -22.54
CA SER A 439 12.64 2.75 -22.31
C SER A 439 13.92 2.39 -23.05
N ASN A 440 14.59 3.39 -23.61
CA ASN A 440 15.99 3.25 -24.02
C ASN A 440 16.87 3.33 -22.76
N GLU A 441 17.16 2.18 -22.13
CA GLU A 441 17.85 2.09 -20.84
C GLU A 441 19.28 2.67 -20.84
N ASN A 442 19.85 2.95 -22.02
CA ASN A 442 21.22 3.44 -22.21
C ASN A 442 21.36 4.98 -22.29
N SER A 443 20.32 5.78 -22.04
CA SER A 443 20.47 7.24 -22.02
C SER A 443 21.05 7.72 -20.67
N PRO A 444 22.20 8.41 -20.65
CA PRO A 444 22.81 8.91 -19.42
C PRO A 444 21.88 9.89 -18.69
N SER A 445 22.04 9.94 -17.37
CA SER A 445 21.32 10.90 -16.53
C SER A 445 21.77 12.31 -16.87
N SER A 446 20.83 13.27 -16.95
CA SER A 446 21.18 14.69 -17.18
C SER A 446 22.04 15.29 -16.05
N ALA A 447 22.17 14.59 -14.91
CA ALA A 447 23.07 14.98 -13.82
C ALA A 447 24.56 14.68 -14.07
N GLU A 448 24.90 13.98 -15.17
CA GLU A 448 26.30 13.71 -15.58
C GLU A 448 26.80 14.71 -16.64
N VAL A 449 25.98 15.71 -17.00
CA VAL A 449 26.31 16.73 -18.00
C VAL A 449 26.27 18.10 -17.34
N ASP A 450 27.25 18.37 -16.48
CA ASP A 450 27.82 19.71 -16.33
C ASP A 450 29.23 19.57 -15.70
N PRO A 451 30.31 20.01 -16.38
CA PRO A 451 31.66 20.02 -15.85
C PRO A 451 31.92 21.12 -14.81
#